data_AF-A0A4Q5Y1P0-F1
#
_entry.id   AF-A0A4Q5Y1P0-F1
#
_cell.length_a   1.000
_cell.length_b   1.000
_cell.length_c   1.000
_cell.angle_alpha   90.00
_cell.angle_beta   90.00
_cell.angle_gamma   90.00
#
_symmetry.space_group_name_H-M   'P 1'
#
loop_
_entity.id
_entity.type
_entity.pdbx_description
1 polymer ?
#
loop_
_entity_poly.entity_id
_entity_poly.type
_entity_poly.pdbx_seq_one_letter_code
_entity_poly.pdbx_strand_id
1 'polypeptide(L)'
;HAFDHYDTIFCSGPQQEAELKEAEQREVLPAKTCVHYGYPLLEELKQRSAEKKVVENKVLIAPTWYTEGILNTCILELVNYLSEASKEIWIRPHPEFTKRNPKVFKQLLAKTKGSDAIRFDTSPSVYTHLADAGILVTDRSGIALEYAFARQRPVLFIDTPLKIQNTEVAQFSMEPLENKYRNQLGISVLPTELDKVGETIHQLESSAAGYRTSIRTVEQEVVFMPAHWQNGVDYIMSQLTF
;
A
#
# COMPACT_ATOMS: atom_id res chain seq x y z
N HIS A 1 15.47 16.01 10.02
CA HIS A 1 14.84 14.80 9.47
C HIS A 1 13.36 14.74 9.86
N ALA A 2 12.61 13.82 9.28
CA ALA A 2 11.14 13.77 9.43
C ALA A 2 10.67 13.60 10.89
N PHE A 3 11.53 13.08 11.76
CA PHE A 3 11.21 12.72 13.14
C PHE A 3 11.91 13.59 14.21
N ASP A 4 12.66 14.63 13.83
CA ASP A 4 13.51 15.39 14.77
C ASP A 4 12.72 16.06 15.90
N HIS A 5 11.49 16.47 15.63
CA HIS A 5 10.64 17.20 16.56
C HIS A 5 9.69 16.28 17.35
N TYR A 6 9.94 14.98 17.35
CA TYR A 6 9.17 14.00 18.10
C TYR A 6 10.04 13.40 19.20
N ASP A 7 9.57 13.49 20.44
CA ASP A 7 10.22 12.81 21.58
C ASP A 7 9.88 11.31 21.62
N THR A 8 8.70 10.95 21.08
CA THR A 8 8.15 9.59 21.10
C THR A 8 7.51 9.24 19.78
N ILE A 9 7.75 8.01 19.32
CA ILE A 9 7.16 7.43 18.11
C ILE A 9 6.34 6.20 18.49
N PHE A 10 5.09 6.16 18.03
CA PHE A 10 4.20 5.02 18.19
C PHE A 10 4.39 4.12 16.98
N CYS A 11 5.16 3.04 17.17
CA CYS A 11 5.57 2.16 16.09
C CYS A 11 4.47 1.13 15.79
N SER A 12 4.14 1.00 14.50
CA SER A 12 3.21 -0.02 14.01
C SER A 12 3.81 -1.43 14.02
N GLY A 13 5.14 -1.51 13.91
CA GLY A 13 5.87 -2.76 13.88
C GLY A 13 7.36 -2.60 14.17
N PRO A 14 8.08 -3.73 14.30
CA PRO A 14 9.48 -3.74 14.72
C PRO A 14 10.41 -3.05 13.71
N GLN A 15 10.07 -3.05 12.41
CA GLN A 15 10.90 -2.42 11.39
C GLN A 15 10.98 -0.90 11.56
N GLN A 16 9.90 -0.22 11.97
CA GLN A 16 9.94 1.23 12.20
C GLN A 16 10.88 1.61 13.35
N GLU A 17 10.88 0.82 14.43
CA GLU A 17 11.82 1.00 15.54
C GLU A 17 13.27 0.77 15.09
N ALA A 18 13.51 -0.27 14.30
CA ALA A 18 14.83 -0.56 13.76
C ALA A 18 15.33 0.58 12.85
N GLU A 19 14.52 1.03 11.90
CA GLU A 19 14.83 2.14 10.97
C GLU A 19 15.13 3.43 11.72
N LEU A 20 14.35 3.74 12.76
CA LEU A 20 14.58 4.90 13.60
C LEU A 20 15.92 4.81 14.33
N LYS A 21 16.22 3.64 14.92
CA LYS A 21 17.48 3.41 15.65
C LYS A 21 18.69 3.49 14.74
N GLU A 22 18.62 2.96 13.51
CA GLU A 22 19.68 3.08 12.52
C GLU A 22 19.92 4.55 12.14
N ALA A 23 18.85 5.30 11.87
CA ALA A 23 18.93 6.73 11.57
C ALA A 23 19.59 7.51 12.72
N GLU A 24 19.17 7.25 13.96
CA GLU A 24 19.71 7.92 15.16
C GLU A 24 21.19 7.64 15.39
N GLN A 25 21.63 6.40 15.17
CA GLN A 25 23.05 6.04 15.29
C GLN A 25 23.90 6.70 14.21
N ARG A 26 23.41 6.69 12.97
CA ARG A 26 24.09 7.24 11.81
C ARG A 26 24.27 8.75 11.91
N GLU A 27 23.23 9.45 12.32
CA GLU A 27 23.21 10.92 12.38
C GLU A 27 23.57 11.47 13.77
N VAL A 28 23.92 10.59 14.71
CA VAL A 28 24.27 10.92 16.10
C VAL A 28 23.16 11.74 16.77
N LEU A 29 21.92 11.28 16.61
CA LEU A 29 20.73 11.92 17.17
C LEU A 29 20.37 11.34 18.54
N PRO A 30 19.65 12.10 19.39
CA PRO A 30 19.07 11.57 20.61
C PRO A 30 18.10 10.44 20.31
N ALA A 31 18.20 9.36 21.10
CA ALA A 31 17.30 8.22 21.03
C ALA A 31 15.88 8.62 21.44
N LYS A 32 14.91 8.31 20.59
CA LYS A 32 13.47 8.52 20.89
C LYS A 32 12.89 7.36 21.67
N THR A 33 11.79 7.66 22.35
CA THR A 33 10.97 6.60 22.95
C THR A 33 10.17 5.91 21.84
N CYS A 34 10.34 4.61 21.68
CA CYS A 34 9.53 3.79 20.78
C CYS A 34 8.44 3.08 21.59
N VAL A 35 7.18 3.40 21.31
CA VAL A 35 6.03 2.70 21.90
C VAL A 35 5.53 1.68 20.90
N HIS A 36 5.56 0.40 21.27
CA HIS A 36 4.95 -0.66 20.47
C HIS A 36 3.44 -0.50 20.52
N TYR A 37 2.84 -0.03 19.42
CA TYR A 37 1.44 0.38 19.38
C TYR A 37 0.58 -0.50 18.47
N GLY A 38 1.19 -1.12 17.45
CA GLY A 38 0.46 -1.82 16.39
C GLY A 38 -0.19 -0.85 15.41
N TYR A 39 -1.11 -1.35 14.59
CA TYR A 39 -1.71 -0.54 13.52
C TYR A 39 -3.23 -0.51 13.61
N PRO A 40 -3.83 0.40 14.41
CA PRO A 40 -5.30 0.46 14.60
C PRO A 40 -6.10 0.59 13.30
N LEU A 41 -5.54 1.31 12.32
CA LEU A 41 -6.17 1.50 11.02
C LEU A 41 -6.28 0.21 10.22
N LEU A 42 -5.30 -0.68 10.34
CA LEU A 42 -5.35 -2.02 9.75
C LEU A 42 -6.47 -2.87 10.39
N GLU A 43 -6.69 -2.74 11.70
CA GLU A 43 -7.77 -3.44 12.39
C GLU A 43 -9.15 -2.95 11.93
N GLU A 44 -9.34 -1.65 11.79
CA GLU A 44 -10.56 -1.09 11.19
C GLU A 44 -10.76 -1.62 9.77
N LEU A 45 -9.69 -1.71 8.99
CA LEU A 45 -9.76 -2.20 7.63
C LEU A 45 -10.13 -3.68 7.56
N LYS A 46 -9.58 -4.52 8.44
CA LYS A 46 -9.96 -5.94 8.57
C LYS A 46 -11.44 -6.10 8.92
N GLN A 47 -11.96 -5.28 9.83
CA GLN A 47 -13.38 -5.30 10.20
C GLN A 47 -14.28 -4.96 9.00
N ARG A 48 -14.02 -3.83 8.34
CA ARG A 48 -14.76 -3.43 7.12
C ARG A 48 -14.67 -4.48 6.01
N SER A 49 -13.50 -5.12 5.88
CA SER A 49 -13.23 -6.18 4.92
C SER A 49 -14.01 -7.46 5.22
N ALA A 50 -14.23 -7.79 6.50
CA ALA A 50 -15.02 -8.94 6.92
C ALA A 50 -16.53 -8.73 6.66
N GLU A 51 -17.00 -7.48 6.73
CA GLU A 51 -18.41 -7.11 6.47
C GLU A 51 -18.76 -7.02 4.97
N LYS A 52 -17.75 -6.89 4.11
CA LYS A 52 -17.92 -6.72 2.66
C LYS A 52 -17.69 -8.02 1.91
N LYS A 53 -18.69 -8.42 1.09
CA LYS A 53 -18.49 -9.48 0.10
C LYS A 53 -17.49 -9.01 -0.95
N VAL A 54 -16.47 -9.84 -1.19
CA VAL A 54 -15.51 -9.62 -2.28
C VAL A 54 -16.24 -9.59 -3.61
N VAL A 55 -15.93 -8.60 -4.44
CA VAL A 55 -16.30 -8.59 -5.86
C VAL A 55 -15.08 -9.12 -6.62
N GLU A 56 -15.07 -10.43 -6.91
CA GLU A 56 -13.89 -11.11 -7.47
C GLU A 56 -13.35 -10.40 -8.73
N ASN A 57 -14.22 -9.96 -9.64
CA ASN A 57 -13.83 -9.26 -10.88
C ASN A 57 -13.63 -7.73 -10.73
N LYS A 58 -13.51 -7.22 -9.50
CA LYS A 58 -13.25 -5.80 -9.23
C LYS A 58 -11.77 -5.59 -8.98
N VAL A 59 -11.14 -4.85 -9.89
CA VAL A 59 -9.75 -4.42 -9.79
C VAL A 59 -9.69 -3.00 -9.24
N LEU A 60 -8.93 -2.82 -8.16
CA LEU A 60 -8.58 -1.49 -7.65
C LEU A 60 -7.14 -1.17 -8.05
N ILE A 61 -6.94 -0.20 -8.93
CA ILE A 61 -5.63 0.35 -9.26
C ILE A 61 -5.35 1.52 -8.32
N ALA A 62 -4.46 1.34 -7.35
CA ALA A 62 -4.09 2.36 -6.36
C ALA A 62 -2.59 2.66 -6.37
N PRO A 63 -2.10 3.44 -7.34
CA PRO A 63 -0.68 3.68 -7.56
C PRO A 63 -0.10 4.80 -6.68
N THR A 64 1.22 4.80 -6.55
CA THR A 64 1.99 5.81 -5.86
C THR A 64 2.01 7.12 -6.66
N TRP A 65 2.01 8.25 -5.97
CA TRP A 65 2.24 9.55 -6.61
C TRP A 65 3.75 9.80 -6.79
N TYR A 66 4.22 9.73 -8.04
CA TYR A 66 5.55 10.20 -8.48
C TYR A 66 5.63 10.13 -10.02
N THR A 67 6.66 10.75 -10.59
CA THR A 67 6.79 10.95 -12.03
C THR A 67 6.86 9.65 -12.83
N GLU A 68 7.48 8.60 -12.27
CA GLU A 68 7.68 7.32 -12.95
C GLU A 68 6.59 6.27 -12.60
N GLY A 69 5.64 6.65 -11.74
CA GLY A 69 4.54 5.77 -11.32
C GLY A 69 3.47 5.58 -12.38
N ILE A 70 2.61 4.58 -12.15
CA ILE A 70 1.64 4.06 -13.14
C ILE A 70 0.81 5.17 -13.80
N LEU A 71 0.31 6.15 -13.03
CA LEU A 71 -0.56 7.21 -13.56
C LEU A 71 0.08 8.09 -14.62
N ASN A 72 1.40 8.23 -14.58
CA ASN A 72 2.15 9.07 -15.52
C ASN A 72 2.70 8.25 -16.70
N THR A 73 2.97 6.96 -16.49
CA THR A 73 3.76 6.17 -17.43
C THR A 73 2.93 5.18 -18.24
N CYS A 74 2.04 4.42 -17.61
CA CYS A 74 1.41 3.27 -18.27
C CYS A 74 -0.07 3.04 -17.96
N ILE A 75 -0.74 3.93 -17.21
CA ILE A 75 -2.14 3.71 -16.76
C ILE A 75 -3.11 3.39 -17.90
N LEU A 76 -3.00 4.07 -19.06
CA LEU A 76 -3.92 3.87 -20.18
C LEU A 76 -3.73 2.51 -20.86
N GLU A 77 -2.49 2.06 -20.98
CA GLU A 77 -2.15 0.76 -21.54
C GLU A 77 -2.56 -0.35 -20.56
N LEU A 78 -2.24 -0.17 -19.27
CA LEU A 78 -2.63 -1.08 -18.20
C LEU A 78 -4.15 -1.29 -18.17
N VAL A 79 -4.95 -0.22 -18.21
CA VAL A 79 -6.43 -0.37 -18.16
C VAL A 79 -6.99 -1.03 -19.42
N ASN A 80 -6.34 -0.86 -20.58
CA ASN A 80 -6.76 -1.54 -21.81
C ASN A 80 -6.62 -3.06 -21.65
N TYR A 81 -5.44 -3.54 -21.25
CA TYR A 81 -5.23 -4.98 -21.02
C TYR A 81 -6.09 -5.52 -19.88
N LEU A 82 -6.25 -4.76 -18.80
CA LEU A 82 -7.11 -5.17 -17.69
C LEU A 82 -8.59 -5.25 -18.09
N SER A 83 -9.06 -4.40 -19.02
CA SER A 83 -10.47 -4.38 -19.44
C SER A 83 -10.89 -5.64 -20.21
N GLU A 84 -9.93 -6.40 -20.74
CA GLU A 84 -10.18 -7.70 -21.37
C GLU A 84 -10.43 -8.81 -20.33
N ALA A 85 -9.83 -8.68 -19.14
CA ALA A 85 -9.87 -9.69 -18.08
C ALA A 85 -10.82 -9.36 -16.91
N SER A 86 -11.11 -8.07 -16.70
CA SER A 86 -11.85 -7.56 -15.53
C SER A 86 -13.13 -6.83 -15.91
N LYS A 87 -14.16 -6.97 -15.06
CA LYS A 87 -15.48 -6.38 -15.32
C LYS A 87 -15.65 -4.98 -14.73
N GLU A 88 -14.86 -4.65 -13.72
CA GLU A 88 -14.95 -3.37 -13.02
C GLU A 88 -13.57 -2.91 -12.56
N ILE A 89 -13.09 -1.81 -13.13
CA ILE A 89 -11.77 -1.23 -12.86
C ILE A 89 -11.97 0.11 -12.16
N TRP A 90 -11.48 0.20 -10.92
CA TRP A 90 -11.44 1.45 -10.16
C TRP A 90 -10.02 1.97 -10.12
N ILE A 91 -9.81 3.16 -10.67
CA ILE A 91 -8.54 3.88 -10.59
C ILE A 91 -8.64 4.85 -9.43
N ARG A 92 -7.86 4.62 -8.38
CA ARG A 92 -7.77 5.51 -7.22
C ARG A 92 -6.47 6.31 -7.27
N PRO A 93 -6.47 7.51 -7.84
CA PRO A 93 -5.29 8.36 -7.79
C PRO A 93 -5.04 8.83 -6.36
N HIS A 94 -3.77 8.82 -5.95
CA HIS A 94 -3.39 9.41 -4.67
C HIS A 94 -3.72 10.93 -4.66
N PRO A 95 -4.19 11.51 -3.54
CA PRO A 95 -4.55 12.94 -3.48
C PRO A 95 -3.42 13.89 -3.89
N GLU A 96 -2.17 13.61 -3.50
CA GLU A 96 -1.01 14.40 -3.96
C GLU A 96 -0.78 14.32 -5.49
N PHE A 97 -1.18 13.24 -6.17
CA PHE A 97 -1.13 13.20 -7.63
C PHE A 97 -2.14 14.17 -8.25
N THR A 98 -3.40 14.15 -7.81
CA THR A 98 -4.45 15.01 -8.37
C THR A 98 -4.16 16.49 -8.10
N LYS A 99 -3.61 16.80 -6.92
CA LYS A 99 -3.16 18.14 -6.52
C LYS A 99 -1.98 18.65 -7.36
N ARG A 100 -0.96 17.81 -7.60
CA ARG A 100 0.27 18.22 -8.31
C ARG A 100 0.15 18.14 -9.83
N ASN A 101 -0.72 17.26 -10.34
CA ASN A 101 -0.88 16.99 -11.78
C ASN A 101 -2.34 17.17 -12.26
N PRO A 102 -3.00 18.31 -11.99
CA PRO A 102 -4.43 18.48 -12.29
C PRO A 102 -4.73 18.40 -13.80
N LYS A 103 -3.79 18.83 -14.66
CA LYS A 103 -3.92 18.72 -16.13
C LYS A 103 -3.89 17.26 -16.60
N VAL A 104 -2.91 16.47 -16.11
CA VAL A 104 -2.79 15.04 -16.43
C VAL A 104 -4.04 14.30 -15.96
N PHE A 105 -4.47 14.56 -14.72
CA PHE A 105 -5.69 13.95 -14.18
C PHE A 105 -6.93 14.26 -15.03
N LYS A 106 -7.12 15.51 -15.45
CA LYS A 106 -8.23 15.89 -16.34
C LYS A 106 -8.15 15.19 -17.71
N GLN A 107 -6.95 14.99 -18.25
CA GLN A 107 -6.76 14.24 -19.49
C GLN A 107 -7.11 12.76 -19.32
N LEU A 108 -6.72 12.13 -18.20
CA LEU A 108 -7.09 10.76 -17.89
C LEU A 108 -8.62 10.61 -17.82
N LEU A 109 -9.30 11.49 -17.07
CA LEU A 109 -10.76 11.51 -17.01
C LEU A 109 -11.43 11.66 -18.39
N ALA A 110 -10.86 12.49 -19.26
CA ALA A 110 -11.37 12.69 -20.62
C ALA A 110 -11.17 11.45 -21.50
N LYS A 111 -10.01 10.79 -21.41
CA LYS A 111 -9.65 9.61 -22.21
C LYS A 111 -10.44 8.36 -21.82
N THR A 112 -10.85 8.24 -20.56
CA THR A 112 -11.66 7.11 -20.08
C THR A 112 -13.16 7.42 -20.08
N LYS A 113 -13.56 8.62 -20.56
CA LYS A 113 -14.96 9.02 -20.59
C LYS A 113 -15.76 8.11 -21.52
N GLY A 114 -16.84 7.53 -21.01
CA GLY A 114 -17.72 6.64 -21.78
C GLY A 114 -17.38 5.15 -21.67
N SER A 115 -16.34 4.79 -20.92
CA SER A 115 -16.14 3.39 -20.50
C SER A 115 -17.10 3.05 -19.37
N ASP A 116 -17.87 1.97 -19.51
CA ASP A 116 -18.71 1.44 -18.43
C ASP A 116 -17.93 0.66 -17.37
N ALA A 117 -16.73 0.18 -17.75
CA ALA A 117 -15.85 -0.63 -16.91
C ALA A 117 -14.90 0.20 -16.05
N ILE A 118 -14.50 1.41 -16.50
CA ILE A 118 -13.48 2.22 -15.84
C ILE A 118 -14.11 3.34 -15.01
N ARG A 119 -13.77 3.40 -13.72
CA ARG A 119 -14.25 4.39 -12.77
C ARG A 119 -13.08 5.01 -12.03
N PHE A 120 -13.21 6.28 -11.64
CA PHE A 120 -12.24 6.95 -10.78
C PHE A 120 -12.79 7.06 -9.36
N ASP A 121 -12.01 6.56 -8.40
CA ASP A 121 -12.31 6.72 -6.98
C ASP A 121 -11.67 8.02 -6.47
N THR A 122 -12.50 9.04 -6.29
CA THR A 122 -12.12 10.31 -5.64
C THR A 122 -12.69 10.42 -4.22
N SER A 123 -13.09 9.29 -3.62
CA SER A 123 -13.66 9.30 -2.28
C SER A 123 -12.61 9.69 -1.22
N PRO A 124 -13.01 10.39 -0.15
CA PRO A 124 -12.08 10.84 0.88
C PRO A 124 -11.32 9.70 1.55
N SER A 125 -11.98 8.56 1.74
CA SER A 125 -11.40 7.37 2.36
C SER A 125 -10.86 6.42 1.30
N VAL A 126 -9.60 6.03 1.45
CA VAL A 126 -8.98 4.97 0.63
C VAL A 126 -9.62 3.61 0.82
N TYR A 127 -10.33 3.42 1.92
CA TYR A 127 -10.90 2.13 2.29
C TYR A 127 -12.24 1.83 1.61
N THR A 128 -12.87 2.82 0.97
CA THR A 128 -14.18 2.66 0.33
C THR A 128 -14.22 1.51 -0.68
N HIS A 129 -13.23 1.46 -1.57
CA HIS A 129 -13.12 0.43 -2.62
C HIS A 129 -12.08 -0.65 -2.31
N LEU A 130 -11.27 -0.44 -1.26
CA LEU A 130 -10.26 -1.41 -0.86
C LEU A 130 -10.89 -2.63 -0.18
N ALA A 131 -11.95 -2.40 0.63
CA ALA A 131 -12.63 -3.46 1.38
C ALA A 131 -13.39 -4.47 0.51
N ASP A 132 -13.73 -4.15 -0.74
CA ASP A 132 -14.51 -5.02 -1.63
C ASP A 132 -13.80 -5.40 -2.94
N ALA A 133 -12.59 -4.88 -3.20
CA ALA A 133 -11.78 -5.25 -4.36
C ALA A 133 -11.27 -6.69 -4.29
N GLY A 134 -11.42 -7.42 -5.40
CA GLY A 134 -10.93 -8.79 -5.57
C GLY A 134 -9.43 -8.88 -5.81
N ILE A 135 -8.87 -7.86 -6.47
CA ILE A 135 -7.42 -7.67 -6.69
C ILE A 135 -7.07 -6.19 -6.52
N LEU A 136 -5.95 -5.94 -5.84
CA LEU A 136 -5.27 -4.65 -5.86
C LEU A 136 -4.17 -4.66 -6.92
N VAL A 137 -4.14 -3.62 -7.75
CA VAL A 137 -3.03 -3.32 -8.66
C VAL A 137 -2.32 -2.07 -8.14
N THR A 138 -1.02 -2.15 -7.89
CA THR A 138 -0.24 -0.99 -7.43
C THR A 138 1.20 -1.06 -7.92
N ASP A 139 1.96 -0.02 -7.67
CA ASP A 139 3.39 0.04 -7.96
C ASP A 139 4.20 -0.04 -6.65
N ARG A 140 4.78 1.05 -6.17
CA ARG A 140 5.69 1.17 -5.03
C ARG A 140 4.99 1.63 -3.74
N SER A 141 3.68 1.37 -3.63
CA SER A 141 2.85 1.89 -2.54
C SER A 141 2.75 0.91 -1.37
N GLY A 142 2.87 1.43 -0.14
CA GLY A 142 2.63 0.67 1.09
C GLY A 142 1.18 0.16 1.24
N ILE A 143 0.23 0.68 0.45
CA ILE A 143 -1.16 0.19 0.41
C ILE A 143 -1.26 -1.30 0.05
N ALA A 144 -0.22 -1.86 -0.60
CA ALA A 144 -0.12 -3.28 -0.88
C ALA A 144 -0.18 -4.12 0.39
N LEU A 145 0.55 -3.70 1.43
CA LEU A 145 0.57 -4.38 2.74
C LEU A 145 -0.80 -4.29 3.39
N GLU A 146 -1.40 -3.08 3.43
CA GLU A 146 -2.72 -2.86 4.00
C GLU A 146 -3.80 -3.72 3.34
N TYR A 147 -3.82 -3.77 2.01
CA TYR A 147 -4.75 -4.60 1.26
C TYR A 147 -4.50 -6.08 1.50
N ALA A 148 -3.26 -6.54 1.38
CA ALA A 148 -2.93 -7.94 1.54
C ALA A 148 -3.34 -8.43 2.93
N PHE A 149 -2.98 -7.69 3.99
CA PHE A 149 -3.29 -8.06 5.37
C PHE A 149 -4.79 -8.00 5.65
N ALA A 150 -5.50 -6.96 5.21
CA ALA A 150 -6.92 -6.84 5.52
C ALA A 150 -7.82 -7.75 4.70
N ARG A 151 -7.50 -7.98 3.42
CA ARG A 151 -8.28 -8.86 2.55
C ARG A 151 -7.83 -10.30 2.59
N GLN A 152 -6.59 -10.55 3.02
CA GLN A 152 -5.95 -11.87 2.93
C GLN A 152 -5.98 -12.37 1.49
N ARG A 153 -5.60 -11.47 0.57
CA ARG A 153 -5.63 -11.64 -0.89
C ARG A 153 -4.37 -11.08 -1.54
N PRO A 154 -3.95 -11.63 -2.68
CA PRO A 154 -2.72 -11.20 -3.33
C PRO A 154 -2.85 -9.88 -4.07
N VAL A 155 -1.71 -9.29 -4.37
CA VAL A 155 -1.55 -8.01 -5.08
C VAL A 155 -0.90 -8.24 -6.45
N LEU A 156 -1.34 -7.51 -7.46
CA LEU A 156 -0.59 -7.36 -8.72
C LEU A 156 0.28 -6.11 -8.63
N PHE A 157 1.59 -6.29 -8.69
CA PHE A 157 2.55 -5.19 -8.70
C PHE A 157 2.96 -4.85 -10.12
N ILE A 158 3.02 -3.56 -10.44
CA ILE A 158 3.68 -3.05 -11.65
C ILE A 158 5.04 -2.50 -11.24
N ASP A 159 6.11 -3.13 -11.71
CA ASP A 159 7.49 -2.80 -11.35
C ASP A 159 8.02 -1.58 -12.12
N THR A 160 7.35 -0.45 -11.91
CA THR A 160 7.85 0.89 -12.25
C THR A 160 9.16 1.19 -11.50
N PRO A 161 9.99 2.15 -11.94
CA PRO A 161 11.22 2.53 -11.23
C PRO A 161 10.98 2.80 -9.73
N LEU A 162 11.98 2.52 -8.88
CA LEU A 162 11.84 2.73 -7.44
C LEU A 162 11.59 4.20 -7.12
N LYS A 163 10.57 4.49 -6.28
CA LYS A 163 10.36 5.83 -5.75
C LYS A 163 11.38 6.11 -4.65
N ILE A 164 12.53 6.66 -5.03
CA ILE A 164 13.57 7.06 -4.08
C ILE A 164 13.44 8.57 -3.83
N GLN A 165 12.98 8.93 -2.64
CA GLN A 165 12.94 10.33 -2.19
C GLN A 165 14.14 10.69 -1.30
N ASN A 166 14.64 9.71 -0.53
CA ASN A 166 15.84 9.87 0.26
C ASN A 166 17.07 9.56 -0.60
N THR A 167 17.85 10.58 -0.95
CA THR A 167 19.10 10.41 -1.71
C THR A 167 20.14 9.60 -0.96
N GLU A 168 19.99 9.46 0.36
CA GLU A 168 20.87 8.68 1.22
C GLU A 168 20.37 7.25 1.48
N VAL A 169 19.32 6.79 0.77
CA VAL A 169 18.74 5.45 0.98
C VAL A 169 19.77 4.32 0.88
N ALA A 170 20.78 4.47 0.02
CA ALA A 170 21.85 3.48 -0.14
C ALA A 170 22.76 3.35 1.09
N GLN A 171 22.64 4.27 2.05
CA GLN A 171 23.41 4.28 3.28
C GLN A 171 22.66 3.62 4.45
N PHE A 172 21.41 3.23 4.25
CA PHE A 172 20.63 2.43 5.19
C PHE A 172 20.78 0.95 4.83
N SER A 173 20.90 0.10 5.84
CA SER A 173 21.06 -1.35 5.68
C SER A 173 19.72 -2.08 5.49
N MET A 174 18.62 -1.47 5.94
CA MET A 174 17.29 -2.06 5.84
C MET A 174 16.62 -1.81 4.49
N GLU A 175 16.02 -2.87 3.96
CA GLU A 175 15.18 -2.81 2.77
C GLU A 175 13.75 -2.38 3.15
N PRO A 176 13.11 -1.45 2.41
CA PRO A 176 11.71 -1.10 2.60
C PRO A 176 10.78 -2.33 2.49
N LEU A 177 9.80 -2.42 3.40
CA LEU A 177 8.85 -3.54 3.51
C LEU A 177 8.20 -3.89 2.15
N GLU A 178 7.72 -2.86 1.45
CA GLU A 178 7.04 -2.89 0.16
C GLU A 178 7.93 -3.34 -1.01
N ASN A 179 9.24 -3.44 -0.82
CA ASN A 179 10.15 -4.13 -1.73
C ASN A 179 10.41 -5.55 -1.26
N LYS A 180 10.79 -5.70 0.02
CA LYS A 180 11.14 -6.99 0.65
C LYS A 180 10.06 -8.07 0.47
N TYR A 181 8.79 -7.71 0.63
CA TYR A 181 7.69 -8.70 0.71
C TYR A 181 6.89 -8.90 -0.58
N ARG A 182 7.22 -8.23 -1.70
CA ARG A 182 6.41 -8.30 -2.95
C ARG A 182 6.10 -9.72 -3.38
N ASN A 183 7.13 -10.56 -3.46
CA ASN A 183 7.01 -11.95 -3.93
C ASN A 183 6.18 -12.83 -3.00
N GLN A 184 6.02 -12.44 -1.72
CA GLN A 184 5.20 -13.16 -0.75
C GLN A 184 3.74 -12.68 -0.75
N LEU A 185 3.50 -11.44 -1.20
CA LEU A 185 2.18 -10.81 -1.24
C LEU A 185 1.52 -10.89 -2.62
N GLY A 186 2.23 -11.27 -3.68
CA GLY A 186 1.68 -11.19 -5.02
C GLY A 186 2.61 -11.56 -6.16
N ILE A 187 2.31 -11.02 -7.34
CA ILE A 187 3.11 -11.17 -8.57
C ILE A 187 3.47 -9.79 -9.10
N SER A 188 4.72 -9.63 -9.54
CA SER A 188 5.21 -8.44 -10.24
C SER A 188 5.19 -8.61 -11.76
N VAL A 189 4.78 -7.56 -12.46
CA VAL A 189 4.82 -7.44 -13.93
C VAL A 189 5.59 -6.18 -14.30
N LEU A 190 6.48 -6.28 -15.28
CA LEU A 190 7.22 -5.13 -15.80
C LEU A 190 6.32 -4.23 -16.67
N PRO A 191 6.56 -2.92 -16.74
CA PRO A 191 5.84 -2.04 -17.66
C PRO A 191 5.93 -2.45 -19.14
N THR A 192 6.96 -3.22 -19.52
CA THR A 192 7.13 -3.75 -20.89
C THR A 192 6.37 -5.07 -21.14
N GLU A 193 5.69 -5.60 -20.13
CA GLU A 193 5.00 -6.90 -20.18
C GLU A 193 3.53 -6.75 -19.75
N LEU A 194 2.94 -5.56 -19.97
CA LEU A 194 1.56 -5.28 -19.56
C LEU A 194 0.54 -6.15 -20.30
N ASP A 195 0.90 -6.72 -21.44
CA ASP A 195 0.10 -7.73 -22.15
C ASP A 195 -0.20 -8.98 -21.31
N LYS A 196 0.63 -9.27 -20.29
CA LYS A 196 0.47 -10.43 -19.41
C LYS A 196 -0.43 -10.18 -18.19
N VAL A 197 -0.88 -8.94 -17.95
CA VAL A 197 -1.63 -8.62 -16.71
C VAL A 197 -2.96 -9.35 -16.62
N GLY A 198 -3.63 -9.61 -17.75
CA GLY A 198 -4.89 -10.35 -17.77
C GLY A 198 -4.72 -11.79 -17.27
N GLU A 199 -3.75 -12.52 -17.82
CA GLU A 199 -3.38 -13.87 -17.36
C GLU A 199 -2.96 -13.86 -15.88
N THR A 200 -2.15 -12.87 -15.50
CA THR A 200 -1.64 -12.74 -14.14
C THR A 200 -2.76 -12.54 -13.13
N ILE A 201 -3.79 -11.73 -13.44
CA ILE A 201 -4.96 -11.56 -12.57
C ILE A 201 -5.69 -12.88 -12.38
N HIS A 202 -5.97 -13.62 -13.46
CA HIS A 202 -6.64 -14.91 -13.34
C HIS A 202 -5.84 -15.91 -12.50
N GLN A 203 -4.52 -15.90 -12.62
CA GLN A 203 -3.63 -16.69 -11.76
C GLN A 203 -3.76 -16.27 -10.29
N LEU A 204 -3.69 -14.98 -9.99
CA LEU A 204 -3.80 -14.44 -8.64
C LEU A 204 -5.16 -14.75 -7.99
N GLU A 205 -6.25 -14.59 -8.74
CA GLU A 205 -7.61 -14.94 -8.29
C GLU A 205 -7.73 -16.44 -7.97
N SER A 206 -7.26 -17.29 -8.89
CA SER A 206 -7.32 -18.75 -8.74
C SER A 206 -6.46 -19.27 -7.58
N SER A 207 -5.38 -18.56 -7.25
CA SER A 207 -4.44 -18.92 -6.18
C SER A 207 -4.64 -18.12 -4.89
N ALA A 208 -5.67 -17.26 -4.81
CA ALA A 208 -5.86 -16.32 -3.69
C ALA A 208 -5.88 -17.01 -2.31
N ALA A 209 -6.47 -18.20 -2.22
CA ALA A 209 -6.47 -18.99 -0.98
C ALA A 209 -5.06 -19.43 -0.54
N GLY A 210 -4.16 -19.72 -1.49
CA GLY A 210 -2.79 -20.14 -1.25
C GLY A 210 -1.90 -19.04 -0.65
N TYR A 211 -2.18 -17.77 -0.97
CA TYR A 211 -1.45 -16.63 -0.43
C TYR A 211 -1.75 -16.33 1.05
N ARG A 212 -2.83 -16.88 1.62
CA ARG A 212 -3.24 -16.54 3.00
C ARG A 212 -2.16 -16.84 4.04
N THR A 213 -1.47 -17.96 3.88
CA THR A 213 -0.41 -18.35 4.82
C THR A 213 0.77 -17.38 4.73
N SER A 214 1.26 -17.06 3.51
CA SER A 214 2.37 -16.13 3.34
C SER A 214 2.02 -14.73 3.84
N ILE A 215 0.83 -14.23 3.50
CA ILE A 215 0.33 -12.93 3.95
C ILE A 215 0.31 -12.83 5.47
N ARG A 216 -0.22 -13.86 6.18
CA ARG A 216 -0.26 -13.87 7.65
C ARG A 216 1.12 -13.90 8.27
N THR A 217 2.03 -14.67 7.69
CA THR A 217 3.42 -14.71 8.15
C THR A 217 4.05 -13.33 8.05
N VAL A 218 3.89 -12.64 6.90
CA VAL A 218 4.41 -11.27 6.73
C VAL A 218 3.76 -10.33 7.74
N GLU A 219 2.44 -10.36 7.88
CA GLU A 219 1.71 -9.51 8.82
C GLU A 219 2.22 -9.65 10.26
N GLN A 220 2.44 -10.88 10.72
CA GLN A 220 2.97 -11.18 12.05
C GLN A 220 4.43 -10.73 12.23
N GLU A 221 5.22 -10.71 11.15
CA GLU A 221 6.60 -10.22 11.17
C GLU A 221 6.67 -8.69 11.24
N VAL A 222 5.76 -8.00 10.55
CA VAL A 222 5.89 -6.55 10.29
C VAL A 222 4.93 -5.66 11.09
N VAL A 223 3.91 -6.22 11.74
CA VAL A 223 2.94 -5.47 12.54
C VAL A 223 2.87 -6.03 13.95
N PHE A 224 2.97 -5.17 14.97
CA PHE A 224 2.73 -5.59 16.35
C PHE A 224 1.28 -6.01 16.54
N MET A 225 1.06 -6.98 17.44
CA MET A 225 -0.28 -7.51 17.71
C MET A 225 -1.28 -6.41 18.06
N PRO A 226 -2.58 -6.53 17.71
CA PRO A 226 -3.58 -5.51 17.97
C PRO A 226 -3.64 -5.04 19.43
N ALA A 227 -3.44 -5.94 20.40
CA ALA A 227 -3.47 -5.61 21.83
C ALA A 227 -2.43 -4.55 22.26
N HIS A 228 -1.40 -4.28 21.46
CA HIS A 228 -0.40 -3.25 21.73
C HIS A 228 -0.96 -1.83 21.76
N TRP A 229 -2.19 -1.58 21.30
CA TRP A 229 -2.83 -0.25 21.46
C TRP A 229 -2.85 0.21 22.92
N GLN A 230 -2.94 -0.73 23.88
CA GLN A 230 -2.95 -0.45 25.30
C GLN A 230 -1.64 0.20 25.76
N ASN A 231 -0.49 -0.20 25.20
CA ASN A 231 0.81 0.41 25.53
C ASN A 231 0.82 1.91 25.21
N GLY A 232 0.16 2.31 24.12
CA GLY A 232 0.01 3.72 23.75
C GLY A 232 -0.82 4.50 24.76
N VAL A 233 -1.91 3.90 25.24
CA VAL A 233 -2.75 4.50 26.29
C VAL A 233 -1.97 4.62 27.60
N ASP A 234 -1.32 3.54 28.03
CA ASP A 234 -0.53 3.51 29.27
C ASP A 234 0.61 4.53 29.21
N TYR A 235 1.29 4.63 28.06
CA TYR A 235 2.31 5.65 27.84
C TYR A 235 1.76 7.06 27.98
N ILE A 236 0.68 7.41 27.26
CA ILE A 236 0.08 8.77 27.34
C ILE A 236 -0.35 9.07 28.78
N MET A 237 -1.00 8.14 29.46
CA MET A 237 -1.44 8.32 30.85
C MET A 237 -0.25 8.56 31.78
N SER A 238 0.87 7.86 31.59
CA SER A 238 2.09 8.08 32.37
C SER A 238 2.67 9.50 32.19
N GLN A 239 2.51 10.11 31.01
CA GLN A 239 3.00 11.47 30.72
C GLN A 239 2.09 12.57 31.31
N LEU A 240 0.85 12.23 31.67
CA LEU A 240 -0.13 13.17 32.22
C LEU A 240 -0.16 13.18 33.76
N THR A 241 0.59 12.28 34.41
CA THR A 241 0.61 12.14 35.86
C THR A 241 1.69 13.07 36.44
N PHE A 242 1.29 14.15 37.09
CA PHE A 242 2.16 15.12 37.78
C PHE A 242 2.52 14.65 39.20
#